data_AF-A0A8B3CRK0-F1
#
_entry.id   AF-A0A8B3CRK0-F1
#
_cell.length_a   1.000
_cell.length_b   1.000
_cell.length_c   1.000
_cell.angle_alpha   90.00
_cell.angle_beta   90.00
_cell.angle_gamma   90.00
#
_symmetry.space_group_name_H-M   'P 1'
#
loop_
_entity.id
_entity.type
_entity.pdbx_description
1 polymer ?
#
loop_
_entity_poly.entity_id
_entity_poly.type
_entity_poly.pdbx_seq_one_letter_code
_entity_poly.pdbx_strand_id
1 'polypeptide(L)'
;MNRRSENRPKFSKNTKAVSRAYSKVKLYFIASGITDSIQLHEKLGEFLRLLEVHSQSLEGKEGTSFELEAMRIFLDSGILRSEKNKSLQLPELEPSRMIPNPVDFGPLGILVEPKEKLEPIPLILSVIFWGIVYTFLLYGLLR
;
A
#
# COMPACT_ATOMS: atom_id res chain seq x y z
N MET A 1 -37.02 1.02 23.59
CA MET A 1 -36.67 1.42 22.21
C MET A 1 -35.39 2.24 22.27
N ASN A 2 -34.26 1.69 21.81
CA ASN A 2 -32.98 2.40 21.83
C ASN A 2 -32.81 3.15 20.51
N ARG A 3 -32.95 4.48 20.55
CA ARG A 3 -32.84 5.38 19.40
C ARG A 3 -31.35 5.50 19.05
N ARG A 4 -30.80 4.53 18.33
CA ARG A 4 -29.48 4.67 17.69
C ARG A 4 -29.57 5.91 16.82
N SER A 5 -28.97 7.01 17.27
CA SER A 5 -28.80 8.19 16.44
C SER A 5 -28.07 7.74 15.19
N GLU A 6 -28.72 7.86 14.04
CA GLU A 6 -28.05 7.82 12.75
C GLU A 6 -27.05 8.97 12.75
N ASN A 7 -25.85 8.73 13.26
CA ASN A 7 -24.70 9.58 13.03
C ASN A 7 -24.44 9.50 11.53
N ARG A 8 -25.08 10.37 10.75
CA ARG A 8 -24.76 10.53 9.33
C ARG A 8 -23.25 10.77 9.28
N PRO A 9 -22.47 9.92 8.60
CA PRO A 9 -21.04 10.16 8.49
C PRO A 9 -20.88 11.53 7.82
N LYS A 10 -20.17 12.46 8.47
CA LYS A 10 -19.99 13.85 8.00
C LYS A 10 -19.45 13.93 6.56
N PHE A 11 -18.82 12.85 6.08
CA PHE A 11 -18.27 12.71 4.73
C PHE A 11 -19.14 11.85 3.79
N SER A 12 -20.46 11.75 4.01
CA SER A 12 -21.36 10.92 3.19
C SER A 12 -21.30 11.23 1.69
N LYS A 13 -21.02 12.49 1.32
CA LYS A 13 -20.82 12.92 -0.08
C LYS A 13 -19.49 12.40 -0.67
N ASN A 14 -18.45 12.26 0.14
CA ASN A 14 -17.08 11.93 -0.26
C ASN A 14 -16.64 10.52 0.14
N THR A 15 -17.58 9.59 0.36
CA THR A 15 -17.31 8.22 0.85
C THR A 15 -16.22 7.49 0.06
N LYS A 16 -16.22 7.61 -1.29
CA LYS A 16 -15.20 7.02 -2.16
C LYS A 16 -13.82 7.65 -1.98
N ALA A 17 -13.74 8.96 -1.75
CA ALA A 17 -12.47 9.65 -1.55
C ALA A 17 -11.89 9.34 -0.16
N VAL A 18 -12.75 9.28 0.86
CA VAL A 18 -12.38 8.86 2.21
C VAL A 18 -11.85 7.43 2.20
N SER A 19 -12.52 6.49 1.52
CA SER A 19 -12.08 5.09 1.47
C SER A 19 -10.73 4.93 0.77
N ARG A 20 -10.45 5.72 -0.27
CA ARG A 20 -9.14 5.76 -0.95
C ARG A 20 -8.05 6.30 -0.04
N ALA A 21 -8.28 7.45 0.60
CA ALA A 21 -7.34 8.04 1.54
C ALA A 21 -7.07 7.10 2.72
N TYR A 22 -8.12 6.48 3.27
CA TYR A 22 -8.02 5.48 4.34
C TYR A 22 -7.16 4.28 3.93
N SER A 23 -7.37 3.75 2.72
CA SER A 23 -6.59 2.62 2.19
C SER A 23 -5.12 2.99 2.02
N LYS A 24 -4.82 4.20 1.53
CA LYS A 24 -3.45 4.71 1.41
C LYS A 24 -2.79 4.85 2.77
N VAL A 25 -3.46 5.49 3.73
CA VAL A 25 -2.95 5.65 5.10
C VAL A 25 -2.68 4.29 5.76
N LYS A 26 -3.57 3.32 5.58
CA LYS A 26 -3.36 1.95 6.05
C LYS A 26 -2.07 1.34 5.48
N LEU A 27 -1.82 1.51 4.17
CA LEU A 27 -0.58 1.04 3.54
C LEU A 27 0.65 1.76 4.11
N TYR A 28 0.56 3.08 4.38
CA TYR A 28 1.65 3.82 5.02
C TYR A 28 1.98 3.30 6.42
N PHE A 29 0.97 2.98 7.24
CA PHE A 29 1.19 2.41 8.57
C PHE A 29 1.86 1.04 8.51
N ILE A 30 1.40 0.17 7.60
CA ILE A 30 2.01 -1.15 7.38
C ILE A 30 3.46 -1.01 6.91
N ALA A 31 3.72 -0.13 5.93
CA ALA A 31 5.07 0.14 5.42
C ALA A 31 5.99 0.76 6.48
N SER A 32 5.42 1.45 7.48
CA SER A 32 6.17 2.02 8.60
C SER A 32 6.44 1.01 9.73
N GLY A 33 6.04 -0.25 9.56
CA GLY A 33 6.33 -1.33 10.52
C GLY A 33 5.24 -1.57 11.57
N ILE A 34 4.06 -0.94 11.45
CA ILE A 34 2.92 -1.24 12.32
C ILE A 34 2.26 -2.53 11.81
N THR A 35 2.60 -3.65 12.44
CA THR A 35 2.08 -4.98 12.10
C THR A 35 0.96 -5.43 13.03
N ASP A 36 0.88 -4.89 14.25
CA ASP A 36 -0.20 -5.20 15.19
C ASP A 36 -1.54 -4.61 14.72
N SER A 37 -2.54 -5.48 14.62
CA SER A 37 -3.89 -5.14 14.18
C SER A 37 -4.61 -4.16 15.11
N ILE A 38 -4.34 -4.23 16.42
CA ILE A 38 -4.97 -3.35 17.42
C ILE A 38 -4.42 -1.94 17.27
N GLN A 39 -3.09 -1.81 17.26
CA GLN A 39 -2.41 -0.53 17.05
C GLN A 39 -2.76 0.09 15.68
N LEU A 40 -2.83 -0.72 14.63
CA LEU A 40 -3.23 -0.26 13.30
C LEU A 40 -4.65 0.33 13.33
N HIS A 41 -5.60 -0.34 13.99
CA HIS A 41 -6.97 0.16 14.13
C HIS A 41 -7.04 1.45 14.95
N GLU A 42 -6.26 1.56 16.02
CA GLU A 42 -6.18 2.77 16.83
C GLU A 42 -5.65 3.96 16.01
N LYS A 43 -4.54 3.77 15.29
CA LYS A 43 -3.94 4.81 14.43
C LYS A 43 -4.82 5.21 13.25
N LEU A 44 -5.55 4.26 12.66
CA LEU A 44 -6.55 4.58 11.64
C LEU A 44 -7.76 5.33 12.22
N GLY A 45 -8.13 5.04 13.48
CA GLY A 45 -9.13 5.81 14.22
C GLY A 45 -8.68 7.25 14.51
N GLU A 46 -7.43 7.45 14.91
CA GLU A 46 -6.81 8.77 15.09
C GLU A 46 -6.86 9.58 13.77
N PHE A 47 -6.51 8.94 12.65
CA PHE A 47 -6.59 9.57 11.33
C PHE A 47 -8.02 10.06 10.99
N LEU A 48 -9.04 9.23 11.25
CA LEU A 48 -10.44 9.63 10.99
C LEU A 48 -10.86 10.82 11.88
N ARG A 49 -10.43 10.85 13.15
CA ARG A 49 -10.68 11.98 14.05
C ARG A 49 -9.99 13.25 13.55
N LEU A 50 -8.76 13.14 13.03
CA LEU A 50 -8.04 14.27 12.46
C LEU A 50 -8.72 14.85 11.23
N LEU A 51 -9.25 14.00 10.35
CA LEU A 51 -10.09 14.47 9.25
C LEU A 51 -11.34 15.18 9.74
N GLU A 52 -11.96 14.70 10.83
CA GLU A 52 -13.14 15.34 11.40
C GLU A 52 -12.81 16.74 11.98
N VAL A 53 -11.67 16.88 12.67
CA VAL A 53 -11.19 18.19 13.16
C VAL A 53 -10.92 19.15 12.01
N HIS A 54 -10.33 18.65 10.91
CA HIS A 54 -10.02 19.45 9.71
C HIS A 54 -11.16 19.48 8.68
N SER A 55 -12.38 19.17 9.10
CA SER A 55 -13.54 19.09 8.21
C SER A 55 -13.80 20.38 7.42
N GLN A 56 -13.49 21.55 7.99
CA GLN A 56 -13.58 22.85 7.30
C GLN A 56 -12.61 22.96 6.10
N SER A 57 -11.40 22.41 6.19
CA SER A 57 -10.43 22.42 5.06
C SER A 57 -10.86 21.46 3.94
N LEU A 58 -11.68 20.47 4.28
CA LEU A 58 -12.17 19.43 3.38
C LEU A 58 -13.53 19.78 2.77
N GLU A 59 -14.19 20.83 3.26
CA GLU A 59 -15.50 21.25 2.80
C GLU A 59 -15.40 21.86 1.38
N GLY A 60 -16.24 21.37 0.46
CA GLY A 60 -16.20 21.77 -0.96
C GLY A 60 -15.12 21.09 -1.82
N LYS A 61 -14.25 20.26 -1.23
CA LYS A 61 -13.30 19.42 -1.97
C LYS A 61 -13.95 18.07 -2.32
N GLU A 62 -13.80 17.63 -3.56
CA GLU A 62 -14.36 16.37 -4.06
C GLU A 62 -13.30 15.50 -4.74
N GLY A 63 -13.50 14.19 -4.69
CA GLY A 63 -12.68 13.22 -5.39
C GLY A 63 -11.18 13.30 -5.03
N THR A 64 -10.35 13.58 -6.03
CA THR A 64 -8.88 13.63 -5.89
C THR A 64 -8.40 14.80 -5.03
N SER A 65 -9.10 15.94 -5.06
CA SER A 65 -8.75 17.10 -4.24
C SER A 65 -8.95 16.84 -2.74
N PHE A 66 -10.02 16.12 -2.40
CA PHE A 66 -10.27 15.66 -1.04
C PHE A 66 -9.19 14.68 -0.59
N GLU A 67 -8.83 13.72 -1.45
CA GLU A 67 -7.81 12.71 -1.15
C GLU A 67 -6.43 13.33 -0.90
N LEU A 68 -6.02 14.29 -1.72
CA LEU A 68 -4.75 15.02 -1.55
C LEU A 68 -4.72 15.81 -0.25
N GLU A 69 -5.80 16.53 0.07
CA GLU A 69 -5.88 17.30 1.32
C GLU A 69 -5.88 16.38 2.54
N ALA A 70 -6.64 15.29 2.51
CA ALA A 70 -6.66 14.28 3.56
C ALA A 70 -5.25 13.68 3.79
N MET A 71 -4.50 13.47 2.72
CA MET A 71 -3.13 12.96 2.80
C MET A 71 -2.14 14.00 3.29
N ARG A 72 -2.33 15.27 2.93
CA ARG A 72 -1.55 16.37 3.49
C ARG A 72 -1.76 16.47 5.01
N ILE A 73 -3.01 16.46 5.47
CA ILE A 73 -3.35 16.47 6.90
C ILE A 73 -2.68 15.29 7.61
N PHE A 74 -2.72 14.09 7.02
CA PHE A 74 -2.05 12.92 7.56
C PHE A 74 -0.53 13.12 7.71
N LEU A 75 0.15 13.61 6.67
CA LEU A 75 1.60 13.80 6.70
C LEU A 75 2.01 14.90 7.70
N ASP A 76 1.24 16.00 7.74
CA ASP A 76 1.49 17.12 8.65
C ASP A 76 1.20 16.77 10.11
N SER A 77 0.23 15.88 10.36
CA SER A 77 -0.18 15.50 11.72
C SER A 77 0.86 14.70 12.51
N GLY A 78 1.85 14.12 11.83
CA GLY A 78 2.89 13.35 12.50
C GLY A 78 2.40 12.10 13.24
N ILE A 79 1.20 11.57 12.93
CA ILE A 79 0.67 10.32 13.53
C ILE A 79 1.66 9.15 13.42
N LEU A 80 2.46 9.15 12.34
CA LEU A 80 3.52 8.17 12.10
C LEU A 80 4.73 8.32 13.03
N ARG A 81 4.91 9.47 13.70
CA ARG A 81 6.06 9.73 14.60
C ARG A 81 5.86 9.17 16.00
N SER A 82 4.80 8.40 16.25
CA SER A 82 4.57 7.73 17.52
C SER A 82 5.62 6.63 17.76
N GLU A 83 6.62 6.98 18.56
CA GLU A 83 7.65 6.12 19.15
C GLU A 83 8.47 5.29 18.16
N LYS A 84 9.45 5.96 17.54
CA LYS A 84 10.72 5.30 17.21
C LYS A 84 11.28 4.79 18.53
N ASN A 85 11.05 3.51 18.85
CA ASN A 85 11.52 2.86 20.06
C ASN A 85 12.95 3.32 20.35
N LYS A 86 13.09 3.96 21.50
CA LYS A 86 14.33 4.52 22.04
C LYS A 86 15.22 3.39 22.56
N SER A 87 15.56 2.41 21.72
CA SER A 87 16.57 1.38 22.00
C SER A 87 16.80 0.48 20.77
N LEU A 88 17.35 1.03 19.70
CA LEU A 88 18.27 0.28 18.85
C LEU A 88 19.61 0.99 19.00
N GLN A 89 20.25 0.78 20.14
CA GLN A 89 21.70 0.90 20.20
C GLN A 89 22.19 -0.14 19.19
N LEU A 90 22.60 0.32 18.02
CA LEU A 90 23.44 -0.49 17.15
C LEU A 90 24.60 -0.99 18.03
N PRO A 91 24.87 -2.30 18.11
CA PRO A 91 26.07 -2.76 18.79
C PRO A 91 27.25 -2.05 18.11
N GLU A 92 28.18 -1.52 18.91
CA GLU A 92 29.40 -0.91 18.41
C GLU A 92 30.13 -1.95 17.55
N LEU A 93 29.97 -1.82 16.23
CA LEU A 93 30.70 -2.62 15.25
C LEU A 93 32.14 -2.12 15.29
N GLU A 94 33.00 -2.79 16.06
CA GLU A 94 34.44 -2.61 15.93
C GLU A 94 34.83 -2.83 14.46
N PRO A 95 35.45 -1.84 13.78
CA PRO A 95 35.76 -1.91 12.35
C PRO A 95 36.87 -2.91 11.99
N SER A 96 37.40 -3.64 12.96
CA SER A 96 38.61 -4.48 12.86
C SER A 96 38.37 -5.90 12.34
N ARG A 97 37.14 -6.29 11.97
CA ARG A 97 36.83 -7.66 11.50
C ARG A 97 36.27 -7.79 10.07
N MET A 98 36.39 -6.75 9.24
CA MET A 98 36.08 -6.82 7.80
C MET A 98 37.23 -7.45 6.99
N ILE A 99 37.51 -8.72 7.25
CA ILE A 99 38.17 -9.58 6.27
C ILE A 99 37.27 -10.83 6.18
N PRO A 100 36.37 -10.92 5.17
CA PRO A 100 35.61 -12.13 5.00
C PRO A 100 36.57 -13.27 4.68
N ASN A 101 36.47 -14.36 5.44
CA ASN A 101 37.16 -15.59 5.11
C ASN A 101 36.69 -16.02 3.71
N PRO A 102 37.57 -16.31 2.75
CA PRO A 102 37.14 -16.73 1.42
C PRO A 102 36.27 -17.97 1.56
N VAL A 103 35.03 -17.86 1.08
CA VAL A 103 34.08 -18.97 1.04
C VAL A 103 34.56 -19.92 -0.05
N ASP A 104 35.02 -21.10 0.35
CA ASP A 104 35.29 -22.21 -0.58
C ASP A 104 33.96 -22.66 -1.19
N PHE A 105 33.62 -22.09 -2.34
CA PHE A 105 32.56 -22.60 -3.17
C PHE A 105 33.06 -23.92 -3.78
N GLY A 106 32.67 -25.04 -3.14
CA GLY A 106 32.64 -26.35 -3.78
C GLY A 106 31.80 -26.32 -5.08
N PRO A 107 31.51 -27.46 -5.73
CA PRO A 107 31.09 -27.54 -7.13
C PRO A 107 29.63 -27.08 -7.39
N LEU A 108 29.19 -25.99 -6.76
CA LEU A 108 27.91 -25.32 -6.93
C LEU A 108 27.85 -24.45 -8.20
N GLY A 109 28.93 -24.43 -9.00
CA GLY A 109 28.97 -23.77 -10.31
C GLY A 109 28.26 -24.53 -11.44
N ILE A 110 27.50 -25.58 -11.13
CA ILE A 110 26.88 -26.46 -12.12
C ILE A 110 25.38 -26.57 -11.80
N LEU A 111 24.56 -25.94 -12.66
CA LEU A 111 23.11 -26.16 -12.88
C LEU A 111 22.12 -25.43 -11.97
N VAL A 112 22.02 -24.11 -12.14
CA VAL A 112 20.70 -23.45 -12.10
C VAL A 112 20.23 -23.24 -13.54
N GLU A 113 19.83 -24.33 -14.19
CA GLU A 113 18.92 -24.25 -15.34
C GLU A 113 17.51 -24.02 -14.79
N PRO A 114 16.77 -22.98 -15.23
CA PRO A 114 15.39 -22.83 -14.82
C PRO A 114 14.53 -23.85 -15.59
N LYS A 115 14.22 -24.98 -14.96
CA LYS A 115 13.14 -25.89 -15.38
C LYS A 115 11.79 -25.31 -14.97
N GLU A 116 11.40 -24.18 -15.54
CA GLU A 116 9.99 -23.77 -15.51
C GLU A 116 9.25 -24.54 -16.60
N LYS A 117 8.55 -25.60 -16.21
CA LYS A 117 7.55 -26.24 -17.07
C LYS A 117 6.36 -25.29 -17.16
N LEU A 118 6.37 -24.38 -18.15
CA LEU A 118 5.18 -23.61 -18.48
C LEU A 118 4.05 -24.58 -18.85
N GLU A 119 2.97 -24.52 -18.08
CA GLU A 119 1.76 -25.28 -18.41
C GLU A 119 1.22 -24.80 -19.77
N PRO A 120 0.74 -25.69 -20.65
CA PRO A 120 0.33 -25.32 -22.01
C PRO A 120 -0.93 -24.43 -22.03
N ILE A 121 -1.74 -24.50 -20.96
CA ILE A 121 -3.03 -23.82 -20.83
C ILE A 121 -2.90 -22.29 -20.85
N PRO A 122 -2.05 -21.64 -20.02
CA PRO A 122 -1.89 -20.18 -20.06
C PRO A 122 -1.35 -19.68 -21.40
N LEU A 123 -0.52 -20.48 -22.09
CA LEU A 123 0.05 -20.10 -23.38
C LEU A 123 -1.03 -20.10 -24.48
N ILE A 124 -1.88 -21.13 -24.52
CA ILE A 124 -3.03 -21.21 -25.44
C ILE A 124 -4.01 -20.06 -25.19
N LEU A 125 -4.35 -19.77 -23.92
CA LEU A 125 -5.26 -18.67 -23.58
C LEU A 125 -4.70 -17.30 -24.01
N SER A 126 -3.40 -17.08 -23.86
CA SER A 126 -2.75 -15.83 -24.29
C SER A 126 -2.84 -15.64 -25.81
N VAL A 127 -2.61 -16.69 -26.59
CA VAL A 127 -2.68 -16.63 -28.06
C VAL A 127 -4.10 -16.35 -28.54
N ILE A 128 -5.11 -17.00 -27.94
CA ILE A 128 -6.53 -16.77 -28.29
C ILE A 128 -6.94 -15.34 -27.94
N PHE A 129 -6.58 -14.86 -26.75
CA PHE A 129 -6.91 -13.51 -26.29
C PHE A 129 -6.37 -12.45 -27.27
N TRP A 130 -5.08 -12.52 -27.61
CA TRP A 130 -4.48 -11.58 -28.55
C TRP A 130 -5.05 -11.74 -29.96
N GLY A 131 -5.33 -12.96 -30.43
CA GLY A 131 -5.97 -13.19 -31.72
C GLY A 131 -7.34 -12.51 -31.85
N ILE A 132 -8.16 -12.56 -30.80
CA ILE A 132 -9.46 -11.87 -30.78
C ILE A 132 -9.27 -10.35 -30.78
N VAL A 133 -8.34 -9.84 -29.95
CA VAL A 133 -8.05 -8.39 -29.90
C VAL A 133 -7.61 -7.87 -31.26
N TYR A 134 -6.70 -8.57 -31.95
CA TYR A 134 -6.22 -8.17 -33.27
C TYR A 134 -7.29 -8.26 -34.35
N THR A 135 -8.13 -9.29 -34.36
CA THR A 135 -9.24 -9.38 -35.32
C THR A 135 -10.27 -8.28 -35.10
N PHE A 136 -10.57 -7.94 -33.84
CA PHE A 136 -11.48 -6.85 -33.50
C PHE A 136 -10.91 -5.49 -33.91
N LEU A 137 -9.62 -5.25 -33.68
CA LEU A 137 -8.92 -4.05 -34.13
C LEU A 137 -8.89 -3.95 -35.66
N LEU A 138 -8.59 -5.05 -36.36
CA LEU A 138 -8.54 -5.07 -37.81
C LEU A 138 -9.92 -4.84 -38.43
N TYR A 139 -10.96 -5.47 -37.90
CA TYR A 139 -12.33 -5.28 -38.35
C TYR A 139 -12.85 -3.86 -38.05
N GLY A 140 -12.48 -3.30 -36.89
CA GLY A 140 -12.78 -1.93 -36.53
C GLY A 140 -12.04 -0.88 -37.38
N LEU A 141 -10.92 -1.24 -37.99
CA LEU A 141 -10.15 -0.38 -38.90
C LEU A 141 -10.62 -0.47 -40.36
N LEU A 142 -11.28 -1.58 -40.74
CA LEU A 142 -11.82 -1.80 -42.10
C LEU A 142 -13.23 -1.21 -42.31
N ARG A 143 -13.84 -0.64 -41.28
CA ARG A 143 -15.16 0.02 -41.31
C ARG A 143 -15.00 1.52 -41.11
#